data_AF-A0A0D1XY47-F1
#
_entry.id   AF-A0A0D1XY47-F1
#
_cell.length_a   1.000
_cell.length_b   1.000
_cell.length_c   1.000
_cell.angle_alpha   90.00
_cell.angle_beta   90.00
_cell.angle_gamma   90.00
#
_symmetry.space_group_name_H-M   'P 1'
#
loop_
_entity.id
_entity.type
_entity.pdbx_description
1 polymer ?
#
loop_
_entity_poly.entity_id
_entity_poly.type
_entity_poly.pdbx_seq_one_letter_code
_entity_poly.pdbx_strand_id
1 'polypeptide(L)' 'MFIPYNRIGEGIRLLAIFIFCTFIFYTIISYVSDTIKPAEPYKEPHGKAVKVMQYTPAFEGTYKEMKRRLFDFYWYGE' A
#
# COMPACT_ATOMS: atom_id res chain seq x y z
N MET A 1 27.24 -20.62 -21.61
CA MET A 1 25.79 -20.57 -21.86
C MET A 1 25.57 -19.69 -23.09
N PHE A 2 25.36 -20.27 -24.27
CA PHE A 2 25.10 -19.49 -25.49
C PHE A 2 23.61 -19.17 -25.55
N ILE A 3 23.26 -17.91 -25.29
CA ILE A 3 21.88 -17.45 -25.42
C ILE A 3 21.60 -17.31 -26.92
N PRO A 4 20.64 -18.05 -27.49
CA PRO A 4 20.33 -17.94 -28.91
C PRO A 4 19.80 -16.53 -29.22
N TYR A 5 20.30 -15.92 -30.29
CA TYR A 5 19.99 -14.55 -30.71
C TYR A 5 18.46 -14.30 -30.82
N ASN A 6 17.71 -15.30 -31.25
CA ASN A 6 16.25 -15.24 -31.37
C ASN A 6 15.54 -15.01 -30.02
N ARG A 7 16.12 -15.46 -28.90
CA ARG A 7 15.56 -15.21 -27.55
C ARG A 7 15.77 -13.79 -27.06
N ILE A 8 16.80 -13.10 -27.54
CA ILE A 8 17.07 -11.70 -27.18
C ILE A 8 16.01 -10.80 -27.83
N GLY A 9 15.59 -11.10 -29.07
CA GLY A 9 14.52 -10.36 -29.75
C GLY A 9 13.18 -10.44 -29.01
N GLU A 10 12.79 -11.61 -28.52
CA GLU A 10 11.58 -11.79 -27.71
C GLU A 10 11.67 -11.03 -26.38
N GLY A 11 12.86 -11.01 -25.74
CA GLY A 11 13.12 -10.22 -24.54
C GLY A 11 12.98 -8.72 -24.78
N ILE A 12 13.55 -8.20 -25.88
CA ILE A 12 13.43 -6.79 -26.27
C ILE A 12 11.96 -6.43 -26.55
N ARG A 13 11.21 -7.32 -27.20
CA ARG A 13 9.78 -7.12 -27.45
C ARG A 13 8.97 -7.01 -26.16
N LEU A 14 9.21 -7.90 -25.20
CA LEU A 14 8.56 -7.84 -23.88
C LEU A 14 8.94 -6.55 -23.15
N LEU A 15 10.21 -6.16 -23.20
CA LEU A 15 10.71 -4.94 -22.58
C LEU A 15 10.06 -3.68 -23.22
N ALA A 16 9.91 -3.67 -24.54
CA ALA A 16 9.22 -2.60 -25.27
C ALA A 16 7.74 -2.49 -24.86
N ILE A 17 7.03 -3.62 -24.78
CA ILE A 17 5.63 -3.66 -24.31
C ILE A 17 5.54 -3.16 -22.87
N PHE A 18 6.47 -3.57 -22.01
CA PHE A 18 6.51 -3.14 -20.62
C PHE A 18 6.73 -1.63 -20.48
N ILE A 19 7.70 -1.07 -21.21
CA ILE A 19 7.95 0.38 -21.23
C ILE A 19 6.70 1.12 -21.72
N PHE A 20 6.10 0.66 -22.81
CA PHE A 20 4.91 1.29 -23.38
C PHE A 20 3.75 1.30 -22.37
N CYS A 21 3.49 0.17 -21.73
CA CYS A 21 2.46 0.04 -20.71
C CYS A 21 2.74 0.96 -19.50
N THR A 22 4.00 0.99 -19.05
CA THR A 22 4.46 1.87 -17.95
C THR A 22 4.23 3.33 -18.29
N PHE A 23 4.51 3.73 -19.53
CA PHE A 23 4.31 5.11 -19.99
C PHE A 23 2.83 5.49 -19.97
N ILE A 24 1.95 4.60 -20.45
CA ILE A 24 0.49 4.80 -20.39
C ILE A 24 0.03 5.01 -18.95
N PHE A 25 0.41 4.10 -18.04
CA PHE A 25 0.02 4.22 -16.63
C PHE A 25 0.57 5.50 -16.01
N TYR A 26 1.82 5.85 -16.30
CA TYR A 26 2.42 7.09 -15.82
C TYR A 26 1.65 8.31 -16.29
N THR A 27 1.25 8.38 -17.57
CA THR A 27 0.45 9.49 -18.10
C THR A 27 -0.92 9.57 -17.42
N ILE A 28 -1.60 8.42 -17.22
CA ILE A 28 -2.90 8.37 -16.54
C ILE A 28 -2.76 8.86 -15.09
N ILE A 29 -1.79 8.34 -14.35
CA ILE A 29 -1.54 8.72 -12.96
C ILE A 29 -1.16 10.20 -12.87
N SER A 30 -0.33 10.70 -13.79
CA SER A 30 0.05 12.11 -13.84
C SER A 30 -1.16 13.01 -14.09
N TYR A 31 -2.02 12.66 -15.06
CA TYR A 31 -3.25 13.40 -15.35
C TYR A 31 -4.21 13.43 -14.16
N VAL A 32 -4.39 12.28 -13.50
CA VAL A 32 -5.21 12.16 -12.29
C VAL A 32 -4.59 12.94 -11.12
N SER A 33 -3.28 12.87 -10.95
CA SER A 33 -2.55 13.59 -9.91
C SER A 33 -2.62 15.10 -10.09
N ASP A 34 -2.57 15.59 -11.33
CA ASP A 34 -2.76 17.01 -11.65
C ASP A 34 -4.19 17.47 -11.31
N THR A 35 -5.17 16.60 -11.56
CA THR A 35 -6.58 16.86 -11.20
C THR A 35 -6.82 16.84 -9.69
N ILE A 36 -6.14 15.95 -8.96
CA ILE A 36 -6.31 15.77 -7.51
C ILE A 36 -5.44 16.72 -6.70
N LYS A 37 -4.36 17.27 -7.29
CA LYS A 37 -3.45 18.18 -6.59
C LYS A 37 -4.25 19.35 -6.02
N PRO A 38 -4.40 19.44 -4.69
CA PRO A 38 -5.06 20.59 -4.09
C PRO A 38 -4.20 21.82 -4.40
N ALA A 39 -4.85 22.93 -4.77
CA ALA A 39 -4.18 24.19 -5.10
C ALA A 39 -3.26 24.71 -3.96
N GLU A 40 -3.38 24.16 -2.75
CA GLU A 40 -2.58 24.50 -1.57
C GLU A 40 -1.94 23.23 -0.96
N PRO A 41 -0.72 22.82 -1.39
CA PRO A 41 -0.05 21.63 -0.88
C PRO A 41 0.44 21.74 0.58
N TYR A 42 0.45 22.95 1.14
CA TYR A 42 0.83 23.25 2.53
C TYR A 42 -0.35 23.62 3.42
N LYS A 43 -1.59 23.46 2.95
CA LYS A 43 -2.76 23.69 3.80
C LYS A 43 -2.78 22.61 4.88
N GLU A 44 -2.77 23.01 6.14
CA GLU A 44 -2.98 22.08 7.24
C GLU A 44 -4.31 21.32 6.98
N PRO A 45 -4.30 19.97 7.04
CA PRO A 45 -5.53 19.22 6.84
C PRO A 45 -6.54 19.66 7.89
N HIS A 46 -7.65 20.26 7.45
CA HIS A 46 -8.77 20.59 8.32
C HIS A 46 -9.48 19.29 8.74
N GLY A 47 -8.92 18.68 9.77
CA GLY A 47 -9.38 17.45 10.37
C GLY A 47 -8.46 17.15 11.54
N LYS A 48 -9.01 17.05 12.73
CA LYS A 48 -8.26 16.59 13.89
C LYS A 48 -7.73 15.21 13.53
N ALA A 49 -6.42 15.08 13.28
CA ALA A 49 -5.80 13.76 13.18
C ALA A 49 -5.96 13.13 14.56
N VAL A 50 -7.05 12.36 14.73
CA VAL A 50 -7.25 11.57 15.93
C VAL A 50 -6.19 10.48 15.85
N LYS A 51 -5.03 10.77 16.43
CA LYS A 51 -4.00 9.77 16.66
C LYS A 51 -4.66 8.76 17.60
N VAL A 52 -5.19 7.66 17.05
CA VAL A 52 -5.74 6.53 17.81
C VAL A 52 -4.56 5.74 18.40
N MET A 53 -3.71 6.42 19.16
CA MET A 53 -2.94 5.75 20.19
C MET A 53 -3.87 5.67 21.38
N GLN A 54 -4.73 4.65 21.39
CA GLN A 54 -5.32 4.21 22.65
C GLN A 54 -4.14 3.77 23.52
N TYR A 55 -3.72 4.64 24.43
CA TYR A 55 -2.96 4.22 25.59
C TYR A 55 -3.89 3.31 26.38
N THR A 56 -3.92 2.01 26.05
CA THR A 56 -4.47 1.00 26.94
C THR A 56 -3.58 1.07 28.17
N PRO A 57 -4.05 1.57 29.33
CA PRO A 57 -3.31 1.35 30.56
C PRO A 57 -3.10 -0.15 30.65
N ALA A 58 -1.88 -0.59 30.98
CA ALA A 58 -1.50 -2.00 31.05
C ALA A 58 -2.67 -2.81 31.61
N PHE A 59 -3.21 -3.72 30.78
CA PHE A 59 -4.46 -4.41 31.04
C PHE A 59 -4.37 -5.14 32.39
N GLU A 60 -4.93 -4.57 33.46
CA GLU A 60 -5.10 -5.20 34.78
C GLU A 60 -6.23 -6.25 34.77
N GLY A 61 -6.36 -7.01 33.69
CA GLY A 61 -7.33 -8.08 33.60
C GLY A 61 -6.84 -9.32 34.35
N THR A 62 -7.75 -10.00 35.02
CA THR A 62 -7.45 -11.31 35.63
C THR A 62 -7.05 -12.30 34.52
N TYR A 63 -6.21 -13.29 34.82
CA TYR A 63 -5.74 -14.31 33.85
C TYR A 63 -6.86 -14.90 32.96
N LYS A 64 -8.06 -15.03 33.52
CA LYS A 64 -9.27 -15.51 32.82
C LYS A 64 -9.71 -14.60 31.66
N GLU A 65 -9.60 -13.29 31.80
CA GLU A 65 -9.93 -12.32 30.75
C GLU A 65 -8.87 -12.30 29.64
N MET A 66 -7.58 -12.41 29.99
CA MET A 66 -6.51 -12.52 28.99
C MET A 66 -6.67 -13.79 28.15
N LYS A 67 -6.98 -14.94 28.79
CA LYS A 67 -7.21 -16.19 28.08
C LYS A 67 -8.38 -16.07 27.10
N ARG A 68 -9.49 -15.46 27.53
CA ARG A 68 -10.66 -15.28 26.65
C ARG A 68 -10.33 -14.43 25.43
N ARG A 69 -9.66 -13.29 25.62
CA ARG A 69 -9.24 -12.42 24.52
C ARG A 69 -8.30 -13.14 23.53
N LEU A 70 -7.41 -13.98 24.03
CA LEU A 70 -6.52 -14.77 23.17
C LEU A 70 -7.29 -15.77 22.29
N PHE A 71 -8.29 -16.44 22.85
CA PHE A 71 -9.13 -17.36 22.08
C PHE A 71 -10.00 -16.62 21.06
N ASP A 72 -10.55 -15.47 21.42
CA ASP A 72 -11.33 -14.66 20.50
C ASP A 72 -10.47 -14.19 19.31
N PHE A 73 -9.23 -13.75 19.56
CA PHE A 73 -8.26 -13.44 18.50
C PHE A 73 -7.99 -14.64 17.58
N TYR A 74 -7.75 -15.81 18.15
CA TYR A 74 -7.44 -17.01 17.38
C TYR A 74 -8.62 -17.52 16.54
N TRP A 75 -9.84 -17.25 17.00
CA TRP A 75 -11.07 -17.73 16.35
C TRP A 75 -11.61 -16.75 15.32
N TYR A 76 -11.59 -15.45 15.62
CA TYR A 76 -12.18 -14.39 14.79
C TYR A 76 -11.15 -13.64 13.93
N GLY A 77 -9.85 -13.74 14.23
CA GLY A 77 -8.77 -13.28 13.35
C GLY A 77 -8.68 -11.77 13.12
N GLU A 78 -8.89 -10.95 14.15
CA GLU A 78 -8.39 -9.55 14.14
C GLU A 78 -6.86 -9.48 14.15
#